data_AF-A0AAE0CP50-F1
#
_entry.id   AF-A0AAE0CP50-F1
#
_cell.length_a   1.000
_cell.length_b   1.000
_cell.length_c   1.000
_cell.angle_alpha   90.00
_cell.angle_beta   90.00
_cell.angle_gamma   90.00
#
_symmetry.space_group_name_H-M   'P 1'
#
loop_
_entity.id
_entity.type
_entity.pdbx_description
1 polymer ?
#
loop_
_entity_poly.entity_id
_entity_poly.type
_entity_poly.pdbx_seq_one_letter_code
_entity_poly.pdbx_strand_id
1 'polypeptide(L)' 'MSGVSKPSTMRLMAWVGKFEVSMLVDLGSSHNFINANIVRKIGLRGAAIEPFDVNVANGRKLKCEEVVCEVKMNVR' A
#
# COMPACT_ATOMS: atom_id res chain seq x y z
N MET A 1 -5.30 -5.68 2.22
CA MET A 1 -5.47 -4.83 3.40
C MET A 1 -6.25 -3.58 3.00
N SER A 2 -7.18 -3.12 3.82
CA SER A 2 -7.85 -1.81 3.67
C SER A 2 -7.37 -0.93 4.82
N GLY A 3 -6.86 0.27 4.52
CA GLY A 3 -6.46 1.23 5.56
C GLY A 3 -7.67 1.57 6.44
N VAL A 4 -7.45 1.78 7.74
CA VAL A 4 -8.53 2.14 8.67
C VAL A 4 -9.01 3.55 8.34
N SER A 5 -10.28 3.70 7.98
CA SER A 5 -10.88 5.02 7.75
C SER A 5 -11.31 5.61 9.09
N LYS A 6 -10.58 6.60 9.59
CA LYS A 6 -11.01 7.40 10.76
C LYS A 6 -11.22 8.85 10.31
N PRO A 7 -12.03 9.66 11.00
CA PRO A 7 -12.25 11.06 10.62
C PRO A 7 -10.95 11.88 10.49
N SER A 8 -9.89 11.48 11.20
CA SER A 8 -8.57 12.12 11.19
C SER A 8 -7.59 11.57 10.14
N THR A 9 -8.01 10.64 9.27
CA THR A 9 -7.10 10.09 8.25
C THR A 9 -7.10 10.94 6.97
N MET A 10 -5.91 11.36 6.54
CA MET A 10 -5.74 12.03 5.25
C MET A 10 -5.72 11.00 4.13
N ARG A 11 -6.59 11.20 3.14
CA ARG A 11 -6.73 10.32 1.97
C ARG A 11 -6.66 11.15 0.71
N LEU A 12 -5.83 10.72 -0.22
CA LEU A 12 -5.63 11.35 -1.52
C LEU A 12 -6.15 10.44 -2.61
N MET A 13 -6.66 11.05 -3.69
CA MET A 13 -6.89 10.34 -4.94
C MET A 13 -5.62 10.47 -5.79
N ALA A 14 -5.09 9.34 -6.21
CA ALA A 14 -3.86 9.28 -6.99
C ALA A 14 -4.04 8.33 -8.18
N TRP A 15 -3.10 8.37 -9.09
CA TRP A 15 -3.08 7.54 -10.28
C TRP A 15 -1.80 6.73 -10.34
N VAL A 16 -1.93 5.43 -10.55
CA VAL A 16 -0.82 4.52 -10.87
C VAL A 16 -1.04 4.03 -12.30
N GLY A 17 -0.24 4.56 -13.22
CA GLY A 17 -0.53 4.45 -14.65
C GLY A 17 -1.91 5.04 -14.97
N LYS A 18 -2.80 4.24 -15.55
CA LYS A 18 -4.18 4.63 -15.90
C LYS A 18 -5.23 4.27 -14.84
N PHE A 19 -4.81 3.83 -13.66
CA PHE A 19 -5.72 3.38 -12.62
C PHE A 19 -5.78 4.40 -11.50
N GLU A 20 -6.97 4.93 -11.24
CA GLU A 20 -7.23 5.75 -10.07
C GLU A 20 -7.24 4.86 -8.82
N VAL A 21 -6.49 5.27 -7.81
CA VAL A 21 -6.33 4.58 -6.53
C VAL A 21 -6.55 5.56 -5.39
N SER A 22 -7.13 5.05 -4.31
CA SER A 22 -7.18 5.78 -3.05
C SER A 22 -5.92 5.53 -2.24
N MET A 23 -5.17 6.59 -1.94
CA MET A 23 -3.96 6.55 -1.13
C MET A 23 -4.26 7.07 0.28
N LEU A 24 -3.81 6.35 1.29
CA LEU A 24 -3.84 6.82 2.68
C LEU A 24 -2.47 7.44 3.00
N VAL A 25 -2.47 8.65 3.55
CA VAL A 25 -1.27 9.29 4.09
C VAL A 25 -1.20 8.97 5.58
N ASP A 26 -0.15 8.28 5.99
CA ASP A 26 0.05 7.84 7.37
C ASP A 26 1.49 8.08 7.82
N LEU A 27 1.68 8.97 8.78
CA LEU A 27 2.98 9.27 9.38
C LEU A 27 3.40 8.23 10.43
N GLY A 28 2.46 7.40 10.92
CA GLY A 28 2.71 6.42 11.98
C GLY A 28 3.17 5.04 11.48
N SER A 29 3.20 4.83 10.17
CA SER A 29 3.62 3.57 9.55
C SER A 29 5.11 3.58 9.20
N SER A 30 5.82 2.49 9.51
CA SER A 30 7.23 2.32 9.13
C SER A 30 7.44 1.91 7.67
N HIS A 31 6.39 1.40 7.03
CA HIS A 31 6.41 0.89 5.67
C HIS A 31 5.18 1.35 4.90
N ASN A 32 5.32 1.44 3.58
CA ASN A 32 4.19 1.66 2.68
C ASN A 32 3.60 0.32 2.25
N PHE A 33 2.27 0.26 2.19
CA PHE A 33 1.56 -0.95 1.77
C PHE A 33 0.67 -0.67 0.57
N ILE A 34 0.72 -1.59 -0.39
CA ILE A 34 -0.22 -1.63 -1.51
C ILE A 34 -1.03 -2.92 -1.45
N ASN A 35 -2.32 -2.84 -1.79
CA ASN A 35 -3.16 -4.03 -1.81
C ASN A 35 -2.75 -4.95 -2.98
N ALA A 36 -2.51 -6.23 -2.71
CA ALA A 36 -2.11 -7.21 -3.74
C ALA A 36 -3.10 -7.30 -4.91
N ASN A 37 -4.40 -7.08 -4.69
CA ASN A 37 -5.40 -7.04 -5.76
C ASN A 37 -5.20 -5.82 -6.68
N ILE A 38 -4.75 -4.68 -6.13
CA ILE A 38 -4.41 -3.49 -6.92
C ILE A 38 -3.15 -3.76 -7.74
N VAL A 39 -2.11 -4.36 -7.14
CA VAL A 39 -0.88 -4.77 -7.85
C VAL A 39 -1.22 -5.64 -9.07
N ARG A 40 -2.04 -6.68 -8.86
CA ARG A 40 -2.50 -7.58 -9.94
C ARG A 40 -3.33 -6.86 -11.00
N LYS A 41 -4.27 -6.00 -10.60
CA LYS A 41 -5.15 -5.26 -11.52
C LYS A 41 -4.38 -4.27 -12.39
N ILE A 42 -3.35 -3.63 -11.82
CA ILE A 42 -2.50 -2.67 -12.53
C ILE A 42 -1.48 -3.40 -13.42
N GLY A 43 -1.14 -4.66 -13.09
CA GLY A 43 -0.10 -5.43 -13.77
C GLY A 43 1.31 -5.12 -13.27
N LEU A 44 1.44 -4.60 -12.04
CA LEU A 44 2.72 -4.44 -11.37
C LEU A 44 3.28 -5.81 -10.96
N ARG A 45 4.61 -5.95 -10.96
CA ARG A 45 5.30 -7.17 -10.55
C ARG A 45 6.04 -6.94 -9.26
N GLY A 46 5.76 -7.78 -8.26
CA GLY A 46 6.55 -7.84 -7.04
C GLY A 46 7.88 -8.57 -7.27
N ALA A 47 8.92 -8.13 -6.58
CA ALA A 47 10.15 -8.88 -6.40
C ALA A 47 10.10 -9.58 -5.03
N ALA A 48 10.52 -10.84 -4.99
CA ALA A 48 10.64 -11.58 -3.74
C ALA A 48 11.68 -10.92 -2.81
N ILE A 49 11.39 -10.93 -1.52
CA ILE A 49 12.26 -10.40 -0.45
C ILE A 49 12.37 -11.43 0.66
N GLU A 50 13.35 -11.28 1.55
CA GLU A 50 13.40 -12.05 2.78
C GLU A 50 12.13 -11.78 3.61
N PRO A 51 11.33 -12.81 3.94
CA PRO A 51 10.06 -12.59 4.60
C PRO A 51 10.20 -11.96 5.99
N PHE A 52 9.36 -10.99 6.29
CA PHE A 52 9.28 -10.41 7.63
C PHE A 52 7.84 -10.06 8.01
N ASP A 53 7.60 -9.97 9.31
CA ASP A 53 6.32 -9.58 9.87
C ASP A 53 6.27 -8.09 10.17
N VAL A 54 5.20 -7.42 9.75
CA VAL A 54 4.89 -6.05 10.19
C VAL A 54 3.69 -6.06 11.12
N ASN A 55 3.85 -5.48 12.31
CA ASN A 55 2.74 -5.22 13.22
C ASN A 55 1.89 -4.08 12.65
N VAL A 56 0.58 -4.32 12.50
CA VAL A 56 -0.36 -3.30 12.01
C VAL A 56 -1.29 -2.83 13.12
N ALA A 57 -1.94 -1.68 12.89
CA ALA A 57 -2.73 -0.96 13.90
C ALA A 57 -3.88 -1.75 14.54
N ASN A 58 -4.32 -2.86 13.95
CA ASN A 58 -5.34 -3.75 14.52
C ASN A 58 -4.74 -4.90 15.37
N GLY A 59 -3.45 -4.83 15.70
CA GLY A 59 -2.73 -5.83 16.50
C GLY A 59 -2.36 -7.10 15.73
N ARG A 60 -2.71 -7.21 14.44
CA ARG A 60 -2.30 -8.35 13.61
C ARG A 60 -0.88 -8.16 13.06
N LYS A 61 -0.28 -9.27 12.65
CA LYS A 61 0.95 -9.29 11.86
C LYS A 61 0.61 -9.48 10.39
N LEU A 62 1.25 -8.70 9.54
CA LEU A 62 1.25 -8.90 8.10
C LEU A 62 2.60 -9.51 7.70
N LYS A 63 2.55 -10.74 7.19
CA LYS A 63 3.72 -11.35 6.54
C LYS A 63 3.95 -10.66 5.20
N CYS A 64 5.13 -10.11 5.01
CA CYS A 64 5.57 -9.45 3.79
C CYS A 64 6.61 -10.31 3.09
N GLU A 65 6.32 -10.73 1.85
CA GLU A 65 7.16 -11.67 1.08
C GLU A 65 7.57 -11.08 -0.27
N GLU A 66 6.95 -9.98 -0.68
CA GLU A 66 7.22 -9.29 -1.94
C GLU A 66 7.26 -7.77 -1.74
N VAL A 67 8.07 -7.09 -2.54
CA VAL A 67 8.09 -5.64 -2.67
C VAL A 67 7.85 -5.23 -4.12
N VAL A 68 7.08 -4.17 -4.34
CA VAL A 68 6.97 -3.56 -5.67
C VAL A 68 7.80 -2.28 -5.67
N CYS A 69 8.84 -2.27 -6.51
CA CYS A 69 9.74 -1.13 -6.63
C CYS A 69 9.25 -0.13 -7.69
N GLU A 70 9.71 1.11 -7.59
CA GLU A 70 9.55 2.14 -8.62
C GLU A 70 8.10 2.43 -9.05
N VAL A 71 7.15 2.33 -8.11
CA VAL A 71 5.73 2.62 -8.38
C VAL A 71 5.57 4.12 -8.64
N LYS A 72 5.42 4.50 -9.92
CA LYS A 72 5.14 5.88 -10.32
C LYS A 72 3.69 6.25 -10.00
N MET A 73 3.52 7.32 -9.22
CA MET A 73 2.23 7.82 -8.78
C MET A 73 2.08 9.29 -9.16
N ASN A 74 0.88 9.67 -9.62
CA ASN A 74 0.51 11.07 -9.82
C ASN A 74 -0.63 11.42 -8.85
N VAL A 75 -0.45 12.48 -8.06
CA VAL A 75 -1.47 12.98 -7.13
C VAL A 75 -2.23 14.12 -7.82
N ARG A 76 -3.55 14.16 -7.62
CA ARG A 76 -4.41 15.22 -8.16
C ARG A 76 -4.69 16.31 -7.14
#